data_AF-A0A524MC11-F1
#
_entry.id   AF-A0A524MC11-F1
#
_cell.length_a   1.000
_cell.length_b   1.000
_cell.length_c   1.000
_cell.angle_alpha   90.00
_cell.angle_beta   90.00
_cell.angle_gamma   90.00
#
_symmetry.space_group_name_H-M   'P 1'
#
loop_
_entity.id
_entity.type
_entity.pdbx_description
1 polymer ?
#
loop_
_entity_poly.entity_id
_entity_poly.type
_entity_poly.pdbx_seq_one_letter_code
_entity_poly.pdbx_strand_id
1 'polypeptide(L)' 'MESYKTSDIVLAAYLRLSGCQIIGIEKEGRQGTFVFASVDESLIRTFGLGNATVEPVAFHGAIRQLTTSVRLVDA' A
#
# COMPACT_ATOMS: atom_id res chain seq x y z
N MET A 1 12.04 -6.84 -13.54
CA MET A 1 10.73 -6.44 -12.98
C MET A 1 11.04 -5.79 -11.64
N GLU A 2 10.83 -4.49 -11.53
CA GLU A 2 11.17 -3.74 -10.32
C GLU A 2 9.94 -3.69 -9.40
N SER A 3 10.05 -4.25 -8.21
CA SER A 3 9.00 -4.21 -7.20
C SER A 3 9.06 -2.89 -6.44
N TYR A 4 7.92 -2.27 -6.16
CA TYR A 4 7.87 -1.06 -5.34
C TYR A 4 7.59 -1.42 -3.88
N LYS A 5 8.31 -0.78 -2.96
CA LYS A 5 8.17 -1.02 -1.52
C LYS A 5 7.78 0.27 -0.80
N THR A 6 6.84 0.17 0.13
CA THR A 6 6.49 1.29 1.01
C THR A 6 6.00 0.81 2.37
N SER A 7 6.40 1.52 3.43
CA SER A 7 5.84 1.35 4.78
C SER A 7 4.78 2.41 5.12
N ASP A 8 4.51 3.34 4.20
CA ASP A 8 3.46 4.33 4.37
C ASP A 8 2.10 3.67 4.10
N ILE A 9 1.28 3.58 5.15
CA ILE A 9 -0.03 2.94 5.10
C ILE A 9 -1.03 3.68 4.19
N VAL A 10 -0.90 5.00 4.07
CA VAL A 10 -1.78 5.84 3.25
C VAL A 10 -1.44 5.63 1.78
N LEU A 11 -0.14 5.64 1.44
CA LEU A 11 0.33 5.33 0.09
C LEU A 11 0.01 3.88 -0.30
N ALA A 12 0.23 2.91 0.60
CA ALA A 12 -0.09 1.52 0.34
C ALA A 12 -1.60 1.30 0.08
N ALA A 13 -2.46 1.95 0.87
CA ALA A 13 -3.91 1.90 0.65
C ALA A 13 -4.30 2.53 -0.69
N TYR A 14 -3.70 3.67 -1.05
CA TYR A 14 -3.90 4.30 -2.35
C TYR A 14 -3.51 3.37 -3.50
N LEU A 15 -2.29 2.85 -3.50
CA LEU A 15 -1.80 1.94 -4.54
C LEU A 15 -2.68 0.69 -4.68
N ARG A 16 -3.13 0.13 -3.54
CA ARG A 16 -4.02 -1.03 -3.53
C ARG A 16 -5.37 -0.74 -4.20
N LEU A 17 -5.93 0.46 -3.99
CA LEU A 17 -7.17 0.92 -4.64
C LEU A 17 -6.95 1.30 -6.10
N SER A 18 -5.76 1.77 -6.47
CA SER A 18 -5.36 2.01 -7.86
C SER A 18 -5.11 0.72 -8.66
N GLY A 19 -5.38 -0.45 -8.07
CA GLY A 19 -5.26 -1.75 -8.73
C GLY A 19 -3.86 -2.38 -8.66
N CYS A 20 -2.92 -1.78 -7.92
CA CYS A 20 -1.59 -2.36 -7.75
C CYS A 20 -1.68 -3.63 -6.91
N GLN A 21 -1.06 -4.71 -7.40
CA GLN A 21 -1.04 -5.99 -6.73
C GLN A 21 0.03 -6.01 -5.63
N ILE A 22 -0.37 -6.35 -4.41
CA ILE A 22 0.57 -6.66 -3.33
C ILE A 22 1.09 -8.08 -3.56
N ILE A 23 2.41 -8.22 -3.60
CA ILE A 23 3.10 -9.51 -3.77
C ILE A 23 3.76 -9.99 -2.47
N GLY A 24 3.88 -9.13 -1.46
CA GLY A 24 4.43 -9.50 -0.17
C GLY A 24 4.26 -8.41 0.88
N ILE A 25 4.44 -8.80 2.12
CA ILE A 25 4.55 -7.90 3.26
C ILE A 25 5.81 -8.32 4.01
N GLU A 26 6.79 -7.42 4.08
CA GLU A 26 7.98 -7.57 4.91
C GLU A 26 7.69 -6.93 6.26
N LYS A 27 8.13 -7.55 7.36
CA LYS A 27 7.86 -7.05 8.70
C LYS A 27 9.15 -6.94 9.49
N GLU A 28 9.39 -5.75 10.04
CA GLU A 28 10.48 -5.48 10.96
C GLU A 28 9.90 -4.99 12.29
N GLY A 29 9.81 -5.89 13.26
CA GLY A 29 9.19 -5.62 14.56
C GLY A 29 7.70 -5.27 14.42
N ARG A 30 7.34 -4.01 14.66
CA ARG A 30 5.94 -3.52 14.54
C ARG A 30 5.64 -2.87 13.19
N GLN A 31 6.66 -2.61 12.37
CA GLN A 31 6.51 -1.92 11.09
C GLN A 31 6.35 -2.95 9.96
N GLY A 32 5.29 -2.79 9.17
CA GLY A 32 5.07 -3.57 7.96
C GLY A 32 5.41 -2.75 6.72
N THR A 33 6.17 -3.34 5.81
CA THR A 33 6.52 -2.81 4.49
C THR A 33 5.79 -3.59 3.43
N PHE A 34 4.93 -2.92 2.67
CA PHE A 34 4.15 -3.51 1.60
C PHE A 34 4.96 -3.55 0.31
N VAL A 35 5.01 -4.71 -0.33
CA VAL A 35 5.72 -4.94 -1.60
C VAL A 35 4.68 -5.11 -2.71
N PHE A 36 4.75 -4.25 -3.72
CA PHE A 36 3.84 -4.23 -4.86
C PHE A 36 4.54 -4.66 -6.15
N ALA A 37 3.83 -5.40 -7.01
CA ALA A 37 4.28 -5.71 -8.35
C ALA A 37 4.01 -4.53 -9.31
N SER A 38 5.06 -4.09 -10.00
CA SER A 38 4.99 -3.18 -11.17
C SER A 38 4.08 -1.97 -10.94
N VAL A 39 4.45 -1.11 -9.98
CA VAL A 39 3.75 0.16 -9.72
C VAL A 39 4.19 1.19 -10.77
N ASP A 40 3.22 1.82 -11.42
CA ASP A 40 3.48 2.96 -12.31
C ASP A 40 3.94 4.17 -11.49
N GLU A 41 5.08 4.74 -11.87
CA GLU A 41 5.66 5.94 -11.24
C GLU A 41 4.69 7.14 -11.29
N SER A 42 3.79 7.18 -12.28
CA SER A 42 2.74 8.19 -12.39
C SER A 42 1.82 8.23 -11.16
N LEU A 43 1.54 7.07 -10.55
CA LEU A 43 0.71 6.97 -9.33
C LEU A 43 1.44 7.56 -8.12
N ILE A 44 2.73 7.22 -7.96
CA ILE A 44 3.57 7.73 -6.87
C ILE A 44 3.69 9.26 -6.97
N ARG A 45 3.93 9.77 -8.18
CA ARG A 45 4.00 11.21 -8.45
C ARG A 45 2.67 11.91 -8.19
N THR A 46 1.55 11.32 -8.61
CA THR A 46 0.20 11.87 -8.39
C THR A 46 -0.10 11.98 -6.90
N PHE A 47 0.25 10.95 -6.12
CA PHE A 47 0.16 10.97 -4.66
C PHE A 47 1.06 12.04 -4.04
N GLY A 48 2.35 12.07 -4.40
CA GLY A 48 3.31 13.02 -3.85
C GLY A 48 2.98 14.50 -4.14
N LEU A 49 2.30 14.77 -5.25
CA LEU A 49 1.80 16.11 -5.59
C LEU A 49 0.49 16.48 -4.90
N GLY A 50 -0.12 15.57 -4.12
CA GLY A 50 -1.40 15.79 -3.46
C GLY A 50 -2.62 15.72 -4.39
N ASN A 51 -2.45 15.17 -5.60
CA ASN A 51 -3.51 15.06 -6.61
C ASN A 51 -4.21 13.68 -6.59
N ALA A 52 -3.84 12.80 -5.67
CA ALA A 52 -4.47 11.49 -5.53
C ALA A 52 -5.89 11.60 -4.95
N THR A 53 -6.85 11.00 -5.64
CA THR A 53 -8.25 10.92 -5.18
C THR A 53 -8.63 9.47 -4.93
N VAL A 54 -9.39 9.22 -3.88
CA VAL A 54 -9.89 7.89 -3.48
C VAL A 54 -11.33 7.99 -3.01
N GLU A 55 -12.07 6.89 -3.10
CA GLU A 55 -13.36 6.78 -2.44
C GLU A 55 -13.12 6.57 -0.92
N PRO A 56 -13.66 7.42 -0.03
CA PRO A 56 -13.33 7.42 1.39
C PRO A 56 -13.59 6.10 2.12
N VAL A 57 -14.72 5.42 1.84
CA VAL A 57 -15.10 4.18 2.53
C VAL A 57 -14.18 3.04 2.13
N ALA A 58 -13.87 2.90 0.84
CA ALA A 58 -12.93 1.95 0.29
C ALA A 58 -11.52 2.20 0.81
N PHE A 59 -11.13 3.47 0.94
CA PHE A 59 -9.82 3.84 1.48
C PHE A 59 -9.66 3.45 2.94
N HIS A 60 -10.67 3.76 3.77
CA HIS A 60 -10.72 3.31 5.16
C HIS A 60 -10.71 1.78 5.28
N GLY A 61 -11.47 1.10 4.41
CA GLY A 61 -11.48 -0.35 4.31
C GLY A 61 -10.10 -0.93 3.98
N ALA A 62 -9.41 -0.35 3.00
CA ALA A 62 -8.07 -0.75 2.60
C ALA A 62 -7.06 -0.60 3.75
N ILE A 63 -7.06 0.53 4.47
CA ILE A 63 -6.19 0.73 5.63
C ILE A 63 -6.44 -0.36 6.70
N ARG A 64 -7.70 -0.66 7.01
CA ARG A 64 -8.04 -1.72 7.99
C ARG A 64 -7.57 -3.10 7.55
N GLN A 65 -7.73 -3.42 6.27
CA GLN A 65 -7.26 -4.69 5.71
C GLN A 65 -5.73 -4.79 5.79
N LEU A 66 -5.02 -3.77 5.33
CA LEU A 66 -3.55 -3.73 5.32
C LEU A 66 -2.97 -3.83 6.73
N THR A 67 -3.51 -3.08 7.69
CA THR A 67 -3.06 -3.15 9.09
C THR A 67 -3.34 -4.52 9.72
N THR A 68 -4.45 -5.17 9.38
CA THR A 68 -4.74 -6.54 9.78
C THR A 68 -3.74 -7.52 9.16
N SER A 69 -3.44 -7.39 7.87
CA SER A 69 -2.49 -8.25 7.16
C SER A 69 -1.10 -8.22 7.81
N VAL A 70 -0.57 -7.04 8.17
CA VAL A 70 0.73 -6.91 8.86
C VAL A 70 0.76 -7.65 10.21
N ARG A 71 -0.36 -7.68 10.94
CA ARG A 71 -0.45 -8.41 12.21
C ARG A 71 -0.41 -9.93 12.01
N LEU A 72 -0.99 -10.41 10.91
CA LEU A 72 -1.07 -11.83 10.58
C LEU A 72 0.22 -12.42 9.99
N VAL A 73 1.21 -11.60 9.61
CA VAL A 73 2.47 -12.09 9.04
C VAL A 73 3.25 -13.03 9.99
N ASP A 74 3.08 -12.87 11.31
CA ASP A 74 3.76 -13.71 12.32
C ASP A 74 2.82 -14.72 13.00
N ALA A 75 1.56 -14.84 12.55
CA ALA A 75 0.55 -15.71 13.16
C ALA A 75 0.52 -17.08 12.48
#